data_AF-A0A3D1BQP7-F1
#
_entry.id   AF-A0A3D1BQP7-F1
#
_cell.length_a   1.000
_cell.length_b   1.000
_cell.length_c   1.000
_cell.angle_alpha   90.00
_cell.angle_beta   90.00
_cell.angle_gamma   90.00
#
_symmetry.space_group_name_H-M   'P 1'
#
loop_
_entity.id
_entity.type
_entity.pdbx_description
1 polymer ?
#
loop_
_entity_poly.entity_id
_entity_poly.type
_entity_poly.pdbx_seq_one_letter_code
_entity_poly.pdbx_strand_id
1 'polypeptide(L)'
;AVVSGTTGWTDRLSEIEDQVKSEKGSFMYSSNFSIGVNILFNLNKRLANIMNVLSSYDVSLEEIHHIRKKDAPSGTAINLAKDIINECSNYNSWILNKPTALAKIGIFSVREGEITGTHKVKWSSEIDSITLEHKANSRKGFALGAIIAAEFIQRKQGVFTMSDLLGF
;
A
#
# COMPACT_ATOMS: atom_id res chain seq x y z
N ALA A 1 2.31 -11.59 -22.31
CA ALA A 1 1.95 -10.58 -21.30
C ALA A 1 1.28 -11.29 -20.13
N VAL A 2 1.75 -11.06 -18.90
CA VAL A 2 1.19 -11.66 -17.68
C VAL A 2 1.01 -10.58 -16.62
N VAL A 3 -0.14 -10.59 -15.94
CA VAL A 3 -0.42 -9.75 -14.76
C VAL A 3 -0.60 -10.67 -13.57
N SER A 4 0.19 -10.49 -12.52
CA SER A 4 0.13 -11.32 -11.31
C SER A 4 -0.18 -10.49 -10.08
N GLY A 5 -1.26 -10.88 -9.38
CA GLY A 5 -1.62 -10.38 -8.05
C GLY A 5 -1.34 -11.38 -6.93
N THR A 6 -0.77 -12.54 -7.25
CA THR A 6 -0.47 -13.59 -6.29
C THR A 6 0.59 -13.09 -5.31
N THR A 7 0.45 -13.36 -4.02
CA THR A 7 1.42 -12.97 -2.98
C THR A 7 2.20 -14.18 -2.46
N GLY A 8 3.33 -13.97 -1.79
CA GLY A 8 4.06 -15.04 -1.08
C GLY A 8 5.09 -15.82 -1.91
N TRP A 9 5.53 -15.28 -3.05
CA TRP A 9 6.55 -15.88 -3.93
C TRP A 9 7.60 -14.85 -4.42
N THR A 10 7.56 -13.62 -3.90
CA THR A 10 8.38 -12.50 -4.41
C THR A 10 9.87 -12.66 -4.16
N ASP A 11 10.27 -13.61 -3.32
CA ASP A 11 11.65 -14.10 -3.19
C ASP A 11 12.21 -14.65 -4.51
N ARG A 12 11.34 -15.07 -5.42
CA ARG A 12 11.70 -15.55 -6.78
C ARG A 12 11.43 -14.51 -7.87
N LEU A 13 11.20 -13.24 -7.51
CA LEU A 13 10.87 -12.21 -8.49
C LEU A 13 11.96 -12.05 -9.56
N SER A 14 13.24 -12.04 -9.16
CA SER A 14 14.37 -11.93 -10.07
C SER A 14 14.39 -13.02 -11.16
N GLU A 15 14.06 -14.26 -10.81
CA GLU A 15 13.96 -15.37 -11.76
C GLU A 15 12.92 -15.07 -12.85
N ILE A 16 11.76 -14.52 -12.45
CA ILE A 16 10.70 -14.13 -13.39
C ILE A 16 11.13 -12.95 -14.25
N GLU A 17 11.82 -11.94 -13.68
CA GLU A 17 12.31 -10.80 -14.44
C GLU A 17 13.31 -11.22 -15.53
N ASP A 18 14.20 -12.15 -15.22
CA ASP A 18 15.17 -12.68 -16.17
C ASP A 18 14.50 -13.50 -17.28
N GLN A 19 13.49 -14.31 -16.93
CA GLN A 19 12.69 -15.03 -17.91
C GLN A 19 11.94 -14.06 -18.84
N VAL A 20 11.29 -13.03 -18.29
CA VAL A 20 10.56 -12.01 -19.06
C VAL A 20 11.49 -11.29 -20.05
N LYS A 21 12.70 -10.95 -19.63
CA LYS A 21 13.72 -10.34 -20.50
C LYS A 21 14.15 -11.27 -21.62
N SER A 22 14.46 -12.53 -21.33
CA SER A 22 14.94 -13.50 -22.31
C SER A 22 13.88 -13.82 -23.38
N GLU A 23 12.61 -13.91 -22.98
CA GLU A 23 11.49 -14.19 -23.87
C GLU A 23 10.94 -12.94 -24.59
N LYS A 24 11.51 -11.74 -24.34
CA LYS A 24 10.98 -10.44 -24.80
C LYS A 24 9.50 -10.25 -24.44
N GLY A 25 9.11 -10.78 -23.28
CA GLY A 25 7.75 -10.75 -22.77
C GLY A 25 7.41 -9.45 -22.03
N SER A 26 6.21 -9.41 -21.45
CA SER A 26 5.80 -8.39 -20.50
C SER A 26 5.17 -8.99 -19.26
N PHE A 27 5.51 -8.40 -18.11
CA PHE A 27 5.04 -8.84 -16.82
C PHE A 27 4.70 -7.63 -15.95
N MET A 28 3.58 -7.69 -15.23
CA MET A 28 3.27 -6.76 -14.16
C MET A 28 2.95 -7.52 -12.89
N TYR A 29 3.64 -7.15 -11.82
CA TYR A 29 3.35 -7.63 -10.48
C TYR A 29 2.87 -6.50 -9.59
N SER A 30 1.81 -6.75 -8.83
CA SER A 30 1.45 -5.92 -7.69
C SER A 30 0.77 -6.75 -6.62
N SER A 31 1.14 -6.52 -5.35
CA SER A 31 0.40 -7.09 -4.21
C SER A 31 -0.99 -6.48 -4.04
N ASN A 32 -1.31 -5.39 -4.75
CA ASN A 32 -2.61 -4.75 -4.74
C ASN A 32 -2.90 -4.02 -6.07
N PHE A 33 -3.94 -4.45 -6.80
CA PHE A 33 -4.36 -3.82 -8.06
C PHE A 33 -5.40 -2.70 -7.88
N SER A 34 -5.82 -2.36 -6.66
CA SER A 34 -6.70 -1.19 -6.48
C SER A 34 -5.97 0.08 -6.87
N ILE A 35 -6.49 0.80 -7.86
CA ILE A 35 -5.99 2.12 -8.28
C ILE A 35 -5.97 3.07 -7.08
N GLY A 36 -7.07 3.12 -6.32
CA GLY A 36 -7.18 4.01 -5.15
C GLY A 36 -6.16 3.72 -4.06
N VAL A 37 -5.84 2.44 -3.83
CA VAL A 37 -4.81 2.07 -2.84
C VAL A 37 -3.42 2.47 -3.33
N ASN A 38 -3.12 2.30 -4.62
CA ASN A 38 -1.81 2.70 -5.17
C ASN A 38 -1.62 4.23 -5.16
N ILE A 39 -2.68 5.00 -5.43
CA ILE A 39 -2.67 6.46 -5.23
C ILE A 39 -2.41 6.79 -3.76
N LEU A 40 -3.10 6.12 -2.83
CA LEU A 40 -2.88 6.31 -1.40
C LEU A 40 -1.42 6.04 -1.01
N PHE A 41 -0.80 4.96 -1.49
CA PHE A 41 0.62 4.68 -1.23
C PHE A 41 1.52 5.81 -1.71
N ASN A 42 1.31 6.31 -2.94
CA ASN A 42 2.11 7.41 -3.47
C ASN A 42 1.97 8.69 -2.63
N LEU A 43 0.74 9.08 -2.30
CA LEU A 43 0.46 10.24 -1.46
C LEU A 43 1.04 10.08 -0.05
N ASN A 44 0.94 8.88 0.53
CA ASN A 44 1.48 8.58 1.84
C ASN A 44 3.00 8.74 1.89
N LYS A 45 3.74 8.23 0.89
CA LYS A 45 5.20 8.42 0.79
C LYS A 45 5.56 9.90 0.71
N ARG A 46 4.91 10.65 -0.19
CA ARG A 46 5.15 12.09 -0.35
C ARG A 46 4.86 12.86 0.93
N LEU A 47 3.74 12.58 1.58
CA LEU A 47 3.38 13.23 2.84
C LEU A 47 4.37 12.87 3.95
N ALA A 48 4.76 11.60 4.09
CA ALA A 48 5.73 11.16 5.08
C ALA A 48 7.10 11.84 4.90
N ASN A 49 7.55 12.00 3.66
CA ASN A 49 8.79 12.71 3.34
C ASN A 49 8.74 14.19 3.80
N ILE A 50 7.62 14.88 3.54
CA ILE A 50 7.40 16.27 4.00
C ILE A 50 7.34 16.32 5.54
N MET A 51 6.66 15.37 6.16
CA MET A 51 6.49 15.31 7.61
C MET A 51 7.79 14.97 8.36
N ASN A 52 8.78 14.36 7.71
CA ASN A 52 10.02 13.94 8.34
C ASN A 52 10.80 15.09 9.02
N VAL A 53 10.66 16.33 8.52
CA VAL A 53 11.29 17.51 9.11
C VAL A 53 10.43 18.23 10.15
N LEU A 54 9.21 17.74 10.41
CA LEU A 54 8.22 18.37 11.30
C LEU A 54 8.05 17.53 12.57
N SER A 55 8.81 17.85 13.62
CA SER A 55 8.83 17.09 14.88
C SER A 55 7.54 17.15 15.71
N SER A 56 6.63 18.08 15.40
CA SER A 56 5.39 18.30 16.16
C SER A 56 4.24 17.40 15.73
N TYR A 57 4.38 16.61 14.66
CA TYR A 57 3.32 15.74 14.16
C TYR A 57 3.58 14.29 14.53
N ASP A 58 2.57 13.67 15.15
CA ASP A 58 2.51 12.24 15.38
C ASP A 58 1.67 11.55 14.30
N VAL A 59 2.17 10.44 13.79
CA VAL A 59 1.45 9.59 12.84
C VAL A 59 0.70 8.47 13.54
N SER A 60 -0.50 8.15 13.07
CA SER A 60 -1.29 6.99 13.48
C SER A 60 -1.99 6.37 12.28
N LEU A 61 -2.13 5.04 12.30
CA LEU A 61 -2.81 4.29 11.25
C LEU A 61 -4.02 3.57 11.82
N GLU A 62 -5.11 3.59 11.06
CA GLU A 62 -6.31 2.82 11.34
C GLU A 62 -6.72 2.03 10.09
N GLU A 63 -7.13 0.79 10.28
CA GLU A 63 -7.76 0.00 9.24
C GLU A 63 -9.02 -0.72 9.72
N ILE A 64 -10.05 -0.74 8.88
CA ILE A 64 -11.33 -1.37 9.18
C ILE A 64 -11.63 -2.40 8.09
N HIS A 65 -11.92 -3.63 8.48
CA HIS A 65 -12.31 -4.70 7.58
C HIS A 65 -13.45 -5.52 8.16
N HIS A 66 -14.09 -6.33 7.32
CA HIS A 66 -15.14 -7.26 7.73
C HIS A 66 -14.66 -8.25 8.81
N ILE A 67 -15.61 -8.75 9.61
CA ILE A 67 -15.35 -9.66 10.75
C ILE A 67 -14.63 -10.96 10.36
N ARG A 68 -14.76 -11.39 9.10
CA ARG A 68 -14.17 -12.65 8.60
C ARG A 68 -12.68 -12.53 8.21
N LYS A 69 -12.09 -11.34 8.28
CA LYS A 69 -10.68 -11.12 7.90
C LYS A 69 -9.78 -11.60 9.03
N LYS A 70 -8.96 -12.61 8.75
CA LYS A 70 -8.14 -13.31 9.76
C LYS A 70 -6.82 -12.60 10.09
N ASP A 71 -6.19 -12.00 9.10
CA ASP A 71 -4.93 -11.28 9.26
C ASP A 71 -5.16 -9.90 9.88
N ALA A 72 -4.28 -9.48 10.80
CA ALA A 72 -4.26 -8.15 11.40
C ALA A 72 -2.80 -7.75 11.74
N PRO A 73 -2.34 -6.55 11.34
CA PRO A 73 -2.98 -5.62 10.40
C PRO A 73 -3.08 -6.21 8.98
N SER A 74 -3.89 -5.61 8.11
CA SER A 74 -3.84 -5.97 6.68
C SER A 74 -2.50 -5.65 6.03
N GLY A 75 -2.18 -6.36 4.94
CA GLY A 75 -1.00 -6.06 4.12
C GLY A 75 -0.94 -4.61 3.63
N THR A 76 -2.08 -3.99 3.31
CA THR A 76 -2.13 -2.57 2.94
C THR A 76 -1.72 -1.67 4.10
N ALA A 77 -2.21 -1.93 5.33
CA ALA A 77 -1.82 -1.15 6.51
C ALA A 77 -0.32 -1.32 6.83
N ILE A 78 0.22 -2.54 6.67
CA ILE A 78 1.65 -2.82 6.84
C ILE A 78 2.48 -2.04 5.80
N ASN A 79 2.05 -2.00 4.54
CA ASN A 79 2.75 -1.27 3.49
C ASN A 79 2.71 0.25 3.74
N LEU A 80 1.57 0.81 4.18
CA LEU A 80 1.48 2.23 4.56
C LEU A 80 2.47 2.58 5.68
N ALA A 81 2.58 1.72 6.70
CA ALA A 81 3.55 1.91 7.78
C ALA A 81 5.00 1.83 7.29
N LYS A 82 5.31 0.86 6.42
CA LYS A 82 6.65 0.71 5.80
C LYS A 82 7.01 1.93 4.96
N ASP A 83 6.08 2.44 4.17
CA ASP A 83 6.27 3.66 3.39
C ASP A 83 6.64 4.84 4.29
N ILE A 84 5.96 5.02 5.43
CA ILE A 84 6.30 6.08 6.39
C ILE A 84 7.67 5.85 7.01
N ILE A 85 7.99 4.63 7.45
CA ILE A 85 9.28 4.28 8.07
C ILE A 85 10.45 4.55 7.10
N ASN A 86 10.27 4.26 5.82
CA ASN A 86 11.31 4.47 4.82
C ASN A 86 11.57 5.96 4.54
N GLU A 87 10.55 6.80 4.67
CA GLU A 87 10.62 8.23 4.38
C GLU A 87 10.85 9.10 5.63
N CYS A 88 10.56 8.57 6.82
CA CYS A 88 10.63 9.29 8.08
C CYS A 88 11.49 8.56 9.13
N SER A 89 12.67 9.12 9.41
CA SER A 89 13.68 8.53 10.31
C SER A 89 13.25 8.45 11.77
N ASN A 90 12.18 9.16 12.15
CA ASN A 90 11.64 9.13 13.51
C ASN A 90 11.03 7.77 13.86
N TYR A 91 10.71 6.94 12.86
CA TYR A 91 10.07 5.63 13.05
C TYR A 91 10.93 4.52 12.44
N ASN A 92 10.99 3.37 13.10
CA ASN A 92 11.72 2.20 12.60
C ASN A 92 10.89 0.90 12.60
N SER A 93 9.72 0.92 13.22
CA SER A 93 8.85 -0.23 13.35
C SER A 93 7.40 0.22 13.60
N TRP A 94 6.49 -0.74 13.70
CA TRP A 94 5.09 -0.51 14.03
C TRP A 94 4.64 -1.44 15.16
N ILE A 95 3.55 -1.06 15.82
CA ILE A 95 2.91 -1.81 16.90
C ILE A 95 1.41 -1.92 16.65
N LEU A 96 0.89 -3.15 16.78
CA LEU A 96 -0.52 -3.45 16.54
C LEU A 96 -1.36 -3.11 17.77
N ASN A 97 -2.50 -2.43 17.55
CA ASN A 97 -3.53 -2.11 18.53
C ASN A 97 -2.99 -1.39 19.78
N LYS A 98 -1.96 -0.56 19.59
CA LYS A 98 -1.38 0.31 20.60
C LYS A 98 -1.17 1.69 19.99
N PRO A 99 -1.31 2.77 20.78
CA PRO A 99 -0.95 4.11 20.34
C PRO A 99 0.49 4.16 19.85
N THR A 100 0.77 5.09 18.94
CA THR A 100 2.14 5.41 18.51
C THR A 100 3.01 5.69 19.73
N ALA A 101 4.20 5.12 19.72
CA ALA A 101 5.18 5.23 20.79
C ALA A 101 6.52 5.63 20.19
N LEU A 102 7.53 5.87 21.04
CA LEU A 102 8.86 6.28 20.60
C LEU A 102 9.38 5.34 19.49
N ALA A 103 9.58 5.91 18.30
CA ALA A 103 10.00 5.24 17.07
C ALA A 103 9.10 4.11 16.54
N LYS A 104 7.87 3.97 17.05
CA LYS A 104 6.93 2.92 16.64
C LYS A 104 5.58 3.48 16.25
N ILE A 105 5.19 3.25 14.99
CA ILE A 105 3.89 3.65 14.45
C ILE A 105 2.79 2.75 15.01
N GLY A 106 1.75 3.33 15.61
CA GLY A 106 0.55 2.60 16.03
C GLY A 106 -0.35 2.27 14.84
N ILE A 107 -0.70 0.99 14.69
CA ILE A 107 -1.68 0.52 13.70
C ILE A 107 -2.88 -0.09 14.44
N PHE A 108 -4.04 0.55 14.32
CA PHE A 108 -5.28 0.06 14.91
C PHE A 108 -6.09 -0.74 13.89
N SER A 109 -6.36 -2.00 14.21
CA SER A 109 -7.09 -2.93 13.34
C SER A 109 -8.48 -3.19 13.89
N VAL A 110 -9.49 -2.71 13.19
CA VAL A 110 -10.91 -2.88 13.53
C VAL A 110 -11.53 -3.94 12.62
N ARG A 111 -12.39 -4.78 13.21
CA ARG A 111 -13.13 -5.82 12.51
C ARG A 111 -14.62 -5.56 12.70
N GLU A 112 -15.29 -5.10 11.66
CA GLU A 112 -16.66 -4.58 11.75
C GLU A 112 -17.48 -4.96 10.51
N GLY A 113 -18.67 -5.53 10.76
CA GLY A 113 -19.67 -5.86 9.76
C GLY A 113 -19.10 -6.58 8.53
N GLU A 114 -19.49 -6.08 7.36
CA GLU A 114 -19.08 -6.57 6.03
C GLU A 114 -18.27 -5.51 5.27
N ILE A 115 -17.52 -4.66 5.98
CA ILE A 115 -16.69 -3.61 5.39
C ILE A 115 -15.60 -4.23 4.50
N THR A 116 -15.52 -3.81 3.23
CA THR A 116 -14.54 -4.37 2.29
C THR A 116 -13.11 -4.03 2.70
N GLY A 117 -12.88 -2.79 3.13
CA GLY A 117 -11.60 -2.30 3.62
C GLY A 117 -11.56 -0.78 3.66
N THR A 118 -11.22 -0.20 4.79
CA THR A 118 -10.92 1.23 4.96
C THR A 118 -9.53 1.36 5.56
N HIS A 119 -8.74 2.31 5.07
CA HIS A 119 -7.38 2.58 5.55
C HIS A 119 -7.23 4.08 5.74
N LYS A 120 -6.80 4.49 6.94
CA LYS A 120 -6.56 5.89 7.30
C LYS A 120 -5.15 6.05 7.82
N VAL A 121 -4.45 7.06 7.32
CA VAL A 121 -3.19 7.56 7.87
C VAL A 121 -3.46 8.97 8.37
N LYS A 122 -3.28 9.21 9.66
CA LYS A 122 -3.50 10.51 10.27
C LYS A 122 -2.20 11.03 10.88
N TRP A 123 -1.81 12.22 10.46
CA TRP A 123 -0.77 13.03 11.09
C TRP A 123 -1.46 14.09 11.95
N SER A 124 -1.14 14.19 13.24
CA SER A 124 -1.77 15.13 14.16
C SER A 124 -0.73 15.90 14.97
N SER A 125 -0.97 17.19 15.18
CA SER A 125 -0.24 18.03 16.13
C SER A 125 -1.24 18.67 17.10
N GLU A 126 -0.77 19.55 17.99
CA GLU A 126 -1.64 20.35 18.86
C GLU A 126 -2.50 21.36 18.07
N ILE A 127 -2.08 21.73 16.86
CA ILE A 127 -2.68 22.82 16.08
C ILE A 127 -3.69 22.28 15.07
N ASP A 128 -3.32 21.24 14.32
CA ASP A 128 -4.16 20.67 13.28
C ASP A 128 -3.85 19.19 13.03
N SER A 129 -4.60 18.61 12.07
CA SER A 129 -4.34 17.26 11.60
C SER A 129 -4.62 17.10 10.11
N ILE A 130 -3.85 16.22 9.48
CA ILE A 130 -4.00 15.84 8.08
C ILE A 130 -4.32 14.34 8.04
N THR A 131 -5.38 13.97 7.32
CA THR A 131 -5.80 12.56 7.17
C THR A 131 -5.85 12.18 5.70
N LEU A 132 -5.15 11.09 5.35
CA LEU A 132 -5.34 10.38 4.10
C LEU A 132 -6.22 9.17 4.35
N GLU A 133 -7.35 9.07 3.64
CA GLU A 133 -8.30 7.97 3.76
C GLU A 133 -8.56 7.32 2.40
N HIS A 134 -8.49 6.00 2.37
CA HIS A 134 -9.02 5.19 1.28
C HIS A 134 -10.12 4.27 1.80
N LYS A 135 -11.25 4.23 1.10
CA LYS A 135 -12.37 3.33 1.39
C LYS A 135 -12.72 2.50 0.16
N ALA A 136 -12.57 1.19 0.27
CA ALA A 136 -13.05 0.24 -0.73
C ALA A 136 -14.56 0.03 -0.56
N ASN A 137 -15.34 0.41 -1.57
CA ASN A 137 -16.79 0.14 -1.59
C ASN A 137 -17.11 -1.27 -2.13
N SER A 138 -16.18 -1.90 -2.84
CA SER A 138 -16.36 -3.23 -3.43
C SER A 138 -15.02 -3.85 -3.82
N ARG A 139 -14.95 -5.19 -3.83
CA ARG A 139 -13.80 -5.93 -4.37
C ARG A 139 -13.65 -5.80 -5.90
N LYS A 140 -14.67 -5.28 -6.60
CA LYS A 140 -14.60 -5.00 -8.05
C LYS A 140 -13.45 -4.07 -8.43
N GLY A 141 -13.04 -3.16 -7.54
CA GLY A 141 -11.94 -2.23 -7.78
C GLY A 141 -10.60 -2.93 -8.01
N PHE A 142 -10.34 -4.05 -7.33
CA PHE A 142 -9.11 -4.83 -7.52
C PHE A 142 -9.10 -5.53 -8.89
N ALA A 143 -10.22 -6.13 -9.28
CA ALA A 143 -10.36 -6.80 -10.56
C ALA A 143 -10.25 -5.81 -11.73
N LEU A 144 -10.89 -4.65 -11.62
CA LEU A 144 -10.81 -3.59 -12.62
C LEU A 144 -9.36 -3.12 -12.82
N GLY A 145 -8.63 -2.89 -11.74
CA GLY A 145 -7.23 -2.48 -11.86
C GLY A 145 -6.33 -3.53 -12.48
N ALA A 146 -6.59 -4.82 -12.27
CA ALA A 146 -5.87 -5.90 -12.96
C ALA A 146 -6.17 -5.95 -14.47
N ILE A 147 -7.41 -5.62 -14.88
CA ILE A 147 -7.77 -5.50 -16.30
C ILE A 147 -7.03 -4.31 -16.93
N ILE A 148 -7.04 -3.15 -16.28
CA ILE A 148 -6.33 -1.94 -16.76
C ILE A 148 -4.82 -2.21 -16.84
N ALA A 149 -4.26 -2.94 -15.87
CA ALA A 149 -2.88 -3.40 -15.92
C ALA A 149 -2.58 -4.29 -17.13
N ALA A 150 -3.47 -5.22 -17.46
CA ALA A 150 -3.31 -6.10 -18.61
C ALA A 150 -3.34 -5.31 -19.93
N GLU A 151 -4.26 -4.34 -20.05
CA GLU A 151 -4.34 -3.44 -21.20
C GLU A 151 -3.06 -2.59 -21.34
N PHE A 152 -2.53 -2.07 -20.22
CA PHE A 152 -1.30 -1.26 -20.20
C PHE A 152 -0.07 -2.00 -20.71
N ILE A 153 0.11 -3.29 -20.35
CA ILE A 153 1.31 -4.07 -20.71
C ILE A 153 1.17 -4.87 -22.02
N GLN A 154 -0.01 -4.93 -22.63
CA GLN A 154 -0.30 -5.83 -23.76
C GLN A 154 0.69 -5.67 -24.93
N ARG A 155 1.13 -4.43 -25.20
CA ARG A 155 2.02 -4.09 -26.32
C ARG A 155 3.40 -3.58 -25.86
N LYS A 156 3.76 -3.87 -24.62
CA LYS A 156 5.04 -3.47 -24.02
C LYS A 156 5.95 -4.67 -23.85
N GLN A 157 7.22 -4.41 -23.58
CA GLN A 157 8.21 -5.43 -23.18
C GLN A 157 8.87 -4.99 -21.87
N GLY A 158 9.13 -5.95 -20.98
CA GLY A 158 9.74 -5.70 -19.68
C GLY A 158 8.79 -5.91 -18.49
N VAL A 159 9.28 -5.48 -17.33
CA VAL A 159 8.62 -5.65 -16.04
C VAL A 159 8.07 -4.30 -15.59
N PHE A 160 6.81 -4.28 -15.18
CA PHE A 160 6.08 -3.08 -14.84
C PHE A 160 5.43 -3.19 -13.46
N THR A 161 5.13 -2.04 -12.88
CA THR A 161 4.47 -1.86 -11.59
C THR A 161 3.22 -1.01 -11.74
N MET A 162 2.40 -0.94 -10.69
CA MET A 162 1.27 0.01 -10.66
C MET A 162 1.74 1.48 -10.71
N SER A 163 2.95 1.78 -10.25
CA SER A 163 3.53 3.12 -10.36
C SER A 163 3.82 3.49 -11.81
N ASP A 164 4.36 2.55 -12.61
CA ASP A 164 4.55 2.76 -14.05
C ASP A 164 3.23 2.99 -14.79
N LEU A 165 2.18 2.28 -14.36
CA LEU A 165 0.83 2.44 -14.91
C LEU A 165 0.23 3.80 -14.59
N LEU A 166 0.40 4.27 -13.35
CA LEU A 166 -0.20 5.50 -12.85
C LEU A 166 0.67 6.75 -13.08
N GLY A 167 1.93 6.57 -13.49
CA GLY A 167 2.83 7.64 -13.91
C GLY A 167 3.50 8.41 -12.78
N PHE A 168 3.90 7.74 -11.69
CA PHE A 168 4.59 8.37 -10.56
C PHE A 168 5.73 7.54 -9.97
#